data_AF-A0A840PNR0-F1
#
_entry.id   AF-A0A840PNR0-F1
#
_cell.length_a   1.000
_cell.length_b   1.000
_cell.length_c   1.000
_cell.angle_alpha   90.00
_cell.angle_beta   90.00
_cell.angle_gamma   90.00
#
_symmetry.space_group_name_H-M   'P 1'
#
loop_
_entity.id
_entity.type
_entity.pdbx_description
1 polymer ?
#
loop_
_entity_poly.entity_id
_entity_poly.type
_entity_poly.pdbx_seq_one_letter_code
_entity_poly.pdbx_strand_id
1 'polypeptide(L)'
;MPTGILRWEDPAPRTPANDDYAPIATELRNNPGKWAVVAENPDTPEGRRASNRLFNAVKNGYRGFRRIEDGAYRATTRTVDNGDGTKIIRVHAQFVLARR
;
A
#
# COMPACT_ATOMS: atom_id res chain seq x y z
N MET A 1 29.99 -18.61 7.76
CA MET A 1 28.63 -18.02 7.86
C MET A 1 28.62 -16.70 7.10
N PRO A 2 27.56 -16.42 6.35
CA PRO A 2 26.82 -15.21 6.67
C PRO A 2 25.33 -15.50 6.79
N THR A 3 24.81 -15.12 7.96
CA THR A 3 23.42 -14.95 8.32
C THR A 3 22.63 -14.23 7.24
N GLY A 4 21.70 -14.93 6.59
CA GLY A 4 20.70 -14.34 5.72
C GLY A 4 19.86 -13.35 6.53
N ILE A 5 20.08 -12.06 6.28
CA ILE A 5 19.33 -10.97 6.90
C ILE A 5 17.87 -11.10 6.47
N LEU A 6 16.99 -11.44 7.41
CA LEU A 6 15.54 -11.32 7.26
C LEU A 6 15.22 -9.85 6.89
N ARG A 7 14.86 -9.60 5.63
CA ARG A 7 14.40 -8.28 5.16
C ARG A 7 12.92 -8.11 5.49
N TRP A 8 12.67 -7.40 6.57
CA TRP A 8 11.38 -6.80 6.86
C TRP A 8 11.10 -5.69 5.83
N GLU A 9 10.32 -5.97 4.78
CA GLU A 9 9.51 -4.92 4.16
C GLU A 9 8.28 -4.76 5.05
N ASP A 10 8.39 -3.87 6.04
CA ASP A 10 7.38 -3.64 7.06
C ASP A 10 6.50 -2.43 6.72
N PRO A 11 5.17 -2.60 6.47
CA PRO A 11 4.38 -3.85 6.44
C PRO A 11 4.26 -4.56 5.07
N ALA A 12 3.99 -5.86 5.14
CA ALA A 12 3.69 -6.72 4.00
C ALA A 12 2.28 -6.44 3.42
N PRO A 13 2.13 -6.35 2.08
CA PRO A 13 0.83 -6.35 1.44
C PRO A 13 0.17 -7.72 1.56
N ARG A 14 -1.11 -7.73 1.92
CA ARG A 14 -2.05 -8.71 1.37
C ARG A 14 -2.97 -7.94 0.44
N THR A 15 -2.98 -8.29 -0.85
CA THR A 15 -4.10 -7.89 -1.70
C THR A 15 -5.34 -8.57 -1.11
N PRO A 16 -6.34 -7.83 -0.61
CA PRO A 16 -7.53 -8.46 -0.10
C PRO A 16 -8.24 -9.17 -1.27
N ALA A 17 -8.75 -10.38 -1.04
CA ALA A 17 -9.50 -11.13 -2.05
C ALA A 17 -10.75 -10.37 -2.52
N ASN A 18 -11.19 -9.38 -1.73
CA ASN A 18 -12.33 -8.53 -1.93
C ASN A 18 -11.86 -7.06 -1.95
N ASP A 19 -12.62 -6.17 -2.57
CA ASP A 19 -12.35 -4.73 -2.65
C ASP A 19 -12.41 -3.97 -1.29
N ASP A 20 -12.37 -4.70 -0.16
CA ASP A 20 -12.40 -4.17 1.20
C ASP A 20 -10.98 -3.96 1.75
N TYR A 21 -10.58 -2.69 1.81
CA TYR A 21 -9.27 -2.26 2.31
C TYR A 21 -9.34 -1.74 3.76
N ALA A 22 -10.49 -1.85 4.45
CA ALA A 22 -10.64 -1.39 5.83
C ALA A 22 -9.71 -2.09 6.84
N PRO A 23 -9.41 -3.41 6.73
CA PRO A 23 -8.42 -4.06 7.59
C PRO A 23 -7.01 -3.49 7.42
N ILE A 24 -6.59 -3.29 6.17
CA ILE A 24 -5.26 -2.73 5.83
C ILE A 24 -5.13 -1.29 6.35
N ALA A 25 -6.17 -0.47 6.14
CA ALA A 25 -6.21 0.88 6.68
C ALA A 25 -6.08 0.88 8.22
N THR A 26 -6.66 -0.12 8.90
CA THR A 26 -6.52 -0.29 10.35
C THR A 26 -5.10 -0.69 10.76
N GLU A 27 -4.46 -1.61 10.05
CA GLU A 27 -3.08 -2.00 10.32
C GLU A 27 -2.09 -0.84 10.13
N LEU A 28 -2.28 -0.03 9.08
CA LEU A 28 -1.48 1.18 8.85
C LEU A 28 -1.63 2.19 10.00
N ARG A 29 -2.83 2.33 10.57
CA ARG A 29 -3.06 3.20 11.73
C ARG A 29 -2.37 2.72 12.99
N ASN A 30 -2.30 1.40 13.18
CA ASN A 30 -1.57 0.79 14.29
C ASN A 30 -0.04 0.90 14.11
N ASN A 31 0.42 1.19 12.88
CA ASN A 31 1.83 1.35 12.53
C ASN A 31 2.09 2.71 11.83
N PRO A 32 1.85 3.84 12.52
CA PRO A 32 1.98 5.15 11.91
C PRO A 32 3.43 5.40 11.48
N GLY A 33 3.61 6.07 10.33
CA GLY A 33 4.92 6.39 9.78
C GLY A 33 5.61 5.24 9.04
N LYS A 34 5.01 4.05 8.94
CA LYS A 34 5.54 2.96 8.11
C LYS A 34 4.83 2.87 6.74
N TRP A 35 5.60 2.53 5.70
CA TRP A 35 5.07 2.31 4.35
C TRP A 35 4.77 0.84 4.14
N ALA A 36 3.53 0.51 3.78
CA ALA A 36 3.15 -0.82 3.33
C ALA A 36 2.91 -0.82 1.85
N VAL A 37 3.20 -1.93 1.17
CA VAL A 37 2.50 -2.21 -0.09
C VAL A 37 1.07 -2.63 0.30
N VAL A 38 0.07 -2.21 -0.46
CA VAL A 38 -1.35 -2.52 -0.21
C VAL A 38 -2.05 -3.18 -1.40
N ALA A 39 -1.41 -3.15 -2.57
CA ALA A 39 -1.79 -3.94 -3.73
C ALA A 39 -0.61 -4.07 -4.68
N GLU A 40 -0.59 -5.18 -5.41
CA GLU A 40 0.29 -5.42 -6.54
C GLU A 40 -0.59 -5.75 -7.76
N ASN A 41 -0.40 -5.03 -8.85
CA ASN A 41 -1.14 -5.26 -10.09
C ASN A 41 -0.16 -5.47 -11.24
N PRO A 42 -0.46 -6.30 -12.24
CA PRO A 42 0.37 -6.41 -13.43
C PRO A 42 0.41 -5.06 -14.18
N ASP A 43 1.51 -4.77 -14.87
CA ASP A 43 1.66 -3.56 -15.70
C ASP A 43 0.89 -3.68 -17.03
N THR A 44 -0.42 -3.91 -16.93
CA THR A 44 -1.38 -3.93 -18.03
C THR A 44 -2.31 -2.72 -17.94
N PRO A 45 -3.08 -2.36 -18.99
CA PRO A 45 -4.08 -1.29 -18.91
C PRO A 45 -5.06 -1.44 -17.74
N GLU A 46 -5.52 -2.65 -17.46
CA GLU A 46 -6.42 -2.98 -16.36
C GLU A 46 -5.72 -2.81 -15.01
N GLY A 47 -4.49 -3.31 -14.87
CA GLY A 47 -3.71 -3.19 -13.64
C GLY A 47 -3.31 -1.76 -13.31
N ARG A 48 -3.01 -0.94 -14.32
CA ARG A 48 -2.81 0.52 -14.18
C ARG A 48 -4.08 1.21 -13.68
N ARG A 49 -5.24 0.89 -14.24
CA ARG A 49 -6.53 1.43 -13.79
C ARG A 49 -6.84 1.01 -12.34
N ALA A 50 -6.62 -0.26 -11.99
CA ALA A 50 -6.78 -0.75 -10.63
C ALA A 50 -5.86 -0.02 -9.63
N SER A 51 -4.57 0.09 -9.96
CA SER A 51 -3.58 0.80 -9.15
C SER A 51 -3.92 2.27 -8.95
N ASN A 52 -4.35 2.96 -10.02
CA ASN A 52 -4.76 4.37 -9.95
C ASN A 52 -6.02 4.57 -9.11
N ARG A 53 -7.01 3.66 -9.21
CA ARG A 53 -8.21 3.71 -8.37
C ARG A 53 -7.85 3.59 -6.89
N LEU A 54 -6.97 2.65 -6.54
CA LEU A 54 -6.54 2.46 -5.15
C LEU A 54 -5.69 3.64 -4.65
N PHE A 55 -4.73 4.11 -5.44
CA PHE A 55 -3.95 5.31 -5.13
C PHE A 55 -4.85 6.51 -4.80
N ASN A 56 -5.87 6.75 -5.63
CA ASN A 56 -6.84 7.83 -5.41
C ASN A 56 -7.74 7.57 -4.20
N ALA A 57 -8.10 6.32 -3.92
CA ALA A 57 -8.88 5.98 -2.73
C ALA A 57 -8.08 6.27 -1.44
N VAL A 58 -6.80 5.90 -1.39
CA VAL A 58 -5.93 6.19 -0.25
C VAL A 58 -5.70 7.70 -0.11
N LYS A 59 -5.40 8.40 -1.21
CA LYS A 59 -5.12 9.84 -1.21
C LYS A 59 -6.31 10.69 -0.77
N ASN A 60 -7.52 10.35 -1.23
CA ASN A 60 -8.73 11.14 -0.98
C ASN A 60 -9.60 10.59 0.17
N GLY A 61 -9.24 9.43 0.70
CA GLY A 61 -9.83 8.86 1.91
C GLY A 61 -11.13 8.09 1.71
N TYR A 62 -11.17 7.22 0.71
CA TYR A 62 -12.27 6.29 0.43
C TYR A 62 -11.85 4.84 0.72
N ARG A 63 -12.80 3.88 0.66
CA ARG A 63 -12.52 2.43 0.86
C ARG A 63 -11.78 2.09 2.16
N GLY A 64 -12.15 2.73 3.27
CA GLY A 64 -11.53 2.50 4.59
C GLY A 64 -10.36 3.43 4.94
N PHE A 65 -9.77 4.14 3.97
CA PHE A 65 -8.68 5.11 4.18
C PHE A 65 -9.15 6.50 4.63
N ARG A 66 -10.26 6.60 5.36
CA ARG A 66 -10.86 7.89 5.77
C ARG A 66 -9.84 8.81 6.45
N ARG A 67 -9.91 10.12 6.20
CA ARG A 67 -9.14 11.10 6.98
C ARG A 67 -9.58 11.02 8.44
N ILE A 68 -8.61 11.06 9.35
CA ILE A 68 -8.85 11.05 10.80
C ILE A 68 -8.32 12.38 11.34
N GLU A 69 -8.94 12.89 12.40
CA GLU A 69 -8.57 14.16 13.01
C GLU A 69 -7.06 14.25 13.32
N ASP A 70 -6.52 13.17 13.90
CA ASP A 70 -5.10 13.06 14.26
C ASP A 70 -4.18 12.52 13.14
N GLY A 71 -4.65 12.37 11.89
CA GLY A 71 -3.77 11.86 10.83
C GLY A 71 -4.39 11.65 9.44
N ALA A 72 -3.52 11.51 8.45
CA ALA A 72 -3.90 11.32 7.06
C ALA A 72 -3.12 10.17 6.41
N TYR A 73 -3.74 9.52 5.42
CA TYR A 73 -3.04 8.52 4.61
C TYR A 73 -2.28 9.18 3.47
N ARG A 74 -1.13 8.62 3.15
CA ARG A 74 -0.32 8.94 1.96
C ARG A 74 -0.25 7.71 1.09
N ALA A 75 -0.14 7.93 -0.21
CA ALA A 75 0.02 6.87 -1.20
C ALA A 75 1.13 7.20 -2.19
N THR A 76 1.76 6.17 -2.74
CA THR A 76 2.62 6.27 -3.91
C THR A 76 2.54 4.97 -4.71
N THR A 77 2.92 5.01 -5.99
CA THR A 77 3.01 3.80 -6.82
C THR A 77 4.42 3.64 -7.34
N ARG A 78 4.86 2.39 -7.50
CA ARG A 78 6.16 2.07 -8.10
C ARG A 78 6.01 0.87 -9.02
N THR A 79 6.48 0.98 -10.25
CA THR A 79 6.63 -0.17 -11.15
C THR A 79 7.95 -0.85 -10.86
N VAL A 80 7.93 -2.17 -10.69
CA VAL A 80 9.11 -3.00 -10.44
C VAL A 80 9.06 -4.24 -11.33
N ASP A 81 10.23 -4.79 -11.65
CA ASP A 81 10.34 -6.09 -12.30
C ASP A 81 10.14 -7.19 -11.25
N ASN A 82 9.28 -8.14 -11.57
CA ASN A 82 9.01 -9.33 -10.78
C ASN A 82 10.04 -10.43 -11.11
N GLY A 83 10.19 -11.43 -10.25
CA GLY A 83 11.20 -12.48 -10.38
C GLY A 83 11.08 -13.34 -11.66
N ASP A 84 9.93 -13.31 -12.31
CA ASP A 84 9.62 -13.97 -13.59
C ASP A 84 9.82 -13.06 -14.82
N GLY A 85 10.33 -11.84 -14.63
CA GLY A 85 10.53 -10.84 -15.69
C GLY A 85 9.28 -10.05 -16.06
N THR A 86 8.14 -10.30 -15.41
CA THR A 86 6.93 -9.49 -15.61
C THR A 86 7.04 -8.16 -14.85
N LYS A 87 6.40 -7.11 -15.37
CA LYS A 87 6.34 -5.82 -14.67
C LYS A 87 5.09 -5.76 -13.80
N ILE A 88 5.27 -5.38 -12.54
CA ILE A 88 4.18 -5.18 -11.58
C ILE A 88 4.21 -3.75 -11.04
N ILE A 89 3.03 -3.21 -10.77
CA ILE A 89 2.79 -1.91 -10.15
C ILE A 89 2.43 -2.17 -8.70
N ARG A 90 3.30 -1.72 -7.79
CA ARG A 90 3.08 -1.76 -6.34
C ARG A 90 2.46 -0.45 -5.87
N VAL A 91 1.28 -0.52 -5.27
CA VAL A 91 0.66 0.61 -4.57
C VAL A 91 1.14 0.58 -3.13
N HIS A 92 1.81 1.64 -2.69
CA HIS A 92 2.25 1.79 -1.32
C HIS A 92 1.36 2.80 -0.58
N ALA A 93 1.09 2.55 0.69
CA ALA A 93 0.35 3.43 1.57
C ALA A 93 1.02 3.58 2.94
N GLN A 94 0.82 4.73 3.57
CA GLN A 94 1.33 5.04 4.91
C GLN A 94 0.29 5.87 5.65
N PHE A 95 0.06 5.59 6.93
CA PHE A 95 -0.68 6.51 7.80
C PHE A 95 0.29 7.47 8.49
N VAL A 96 0.04 8.77 8.39
CA VAL A 96 0.88 9.81 8.98
C VAL A 96 0.06 10.57 10.02
N LEU A 97 0.54 10.56 11.26
CA LEU A 97 -0.04 11.36 12.33
C LEU A 97 0.13 12.86 12.02
N ALA A 98 -0.90 13.64 12.29
CA ALA A 98 -0.78 15.09 12.33
C ALA A 98 0.26 15.41 13.40
N ARG A 99 1.39 16.03 13.01
CA ARG A 99 2.40 16.47 13.97
C ARG A 99 1.71 17.44 14.95
N ARG A 100 1.65 17.07 16.23
CA ARG A 100 1.43 18.01 17.33
C ARG A 100 2.63 18.93 17.47
#